data_AF-V9XK91-F1
#
_entry.id   AF-V9XK91-F1
#
_cell.length_a   1.000
_cell.length_b   1.000
_cell.length_c   1.000
_cell.angle_alpha   90.00
_cell.angle_beta   90.00
_cell.angle_gamma   90.00
#
_symmetry.space_group_name_H-M   'P 1'
#
loop_
_entity.id
_entity.type
_entity.pdbx_description
1 polymer ?
#
loop_
_entity_poly.entity_id
_entity_poly.type
_entity_poly.pdbx_seq_one_letter_code
_entity_poly.pdbx_strand_id
1 'polypeptide(L)'
;MGVNNGGKQGYGVSEGRGHFVYDAARDDAVLRWPHEGDAVLQTGHIDPTVRRIAGERSILTDTNSIVPSTWHPLGGASMSTVCDLEGRVFGQRGLYVLDGALMPGNTAACNPSMTIAAVVERALDDIVVRDVGTVF
;
A
#
# COMPACT_ATOMS: atom_id res chain seq x y z
N MET A 1 -12.03 -16.81 -20.50
CA MET A 1 -11.36 -17.37 -19.31
C MET A 1 -11.12 -16.20 -18.37
N GLY A 2 -11.79 -16.22 -17.22
CA GLY A 2 -11.85 -15.08 -16.29
C GLY A 2 -10.53 -14.90 -15.55
N VAL A 3 -9.99 -13.68 -15.61
CA VAL A 3 -8.87 -13.23 -14.77
C VAL A 3 -9.45 -12.91 -13.39
N ASN A 4 -8.92 -13.58 -12.38
CA ASN A 4 -9.36 -13.50 -10.99
C ASN A 4 -8.38 -12.56 -10.28
N ASN A 5 -8.85 -11.38 -9.91
CA ASN A 5 -7.99 -10.26 -9.50
C ASN A 5 -7.85 -10.17 -7.96
N GLY A 6 -6.62 -10.00 -7.51
CA GLY A 6 -6.34 -9.54 -6.15
C GLY A 6 -4.85 -9.59 -5.80
N GLY A 7 -4.38 -8.56 -5.10
CA GLY A 7 -3.06 -8.45 -4.49
C GLY A 7 -1.90 -8.33 -5.49
N LYS A 8 -1.19 -7.19 -5.47
CA LYS A 8 0.08 -7.04 -6.18
C LYS A 8 1.25 -7.37 -5.29
N GLN A 9 2.31 -7.96 -5.84
CA GLN A 9 3.63 -8.04 -5.20
C GLN A 9 4.38 -6.68 -5.15
N GLY A 10 3.64 -5.55 -5.14
CA GLY A 10 4.14 -4.17 -5.01
C GLY A 10 4.83 -3.52 -6.20
N TYR A 11 4.91 -4.17 -7.36
CA TYR A 11 5.43 -3.57 -8.60
C TYR A 11 4.29 -3.05 -9.49
N GLY A 12 3.70 -1.92 -9.15
CA GLY A 12 2.78 -1.19 -10.04
C GLY A 12 1.95 -0.12 -9.34
N VAL A 13 1.70 0.99 -10.03
CA VAL A 13 0.89 2.11 -9.52
C VAL A 13 -0.59 1.83 -9.81
N SER A 14 -1.28 1.19 -8.86
CA SER A 14 -2.72 0.94 -8.97
C SER A 14 -3.55 2.16 -8.63
N GLU A 15 -4.67 2.35 -9.32
CA GLU A 15 -5.75 3.25 -8.89
C GLU A 15 -6.64 2.57 -7.83
N GLY A 16 -6.65 1.23 -7.78
CA GLY A 16 -7.41 0.48 -6.77
C GLY A 16 -6.98 0.85 -5.35
N ARG A 17 -7.96 1.11 -4.47
CA ARG A 17 -7.76 1.33 -3.04
C ARG A 17 -8.71 0.45 -2.25
N GLY A 18 -8.15 -0.27 -1.28
CA GLY A 18 -8.91 -0.94 -0.24
C GLY A 18 -9.13 -0.03 0.97
N HIS A 19 -9.95 -0.48 1.89
CA HIS A 19 -10.13 0.16 3.20
C HIS A 19 -10.29 -0.91 4.27
N PHE A 20 -9.89 -0.59 5.50
CA PHE A 20 -10.14 -1.43 6.66
C PHE A 20 -11.50 -1.06 7.27
N VAL A 21 -12.26 -2.09 7.66
CA VAL A 21 -13.50 -1.95 8.43
C VAL A 21 -13.33 -2.72 9.73
N TYR A 22 -13.57 -2.05 10.85
CA TYR A 22 -13.54 -2.72 12.15
C TYR A 22 -14.79 -3.60 12.32
N ASP A 23 -14.57 -4.86 12.67
CA ASP A 23 -15.61 -5.84 13.01
C ASP A 23 -15.61 -6.08 14.53
N ALA A 24 -16.57 -5.47 15.23
CA ALA A 24 -16.67 -5.56 16.68
C ALA A 24 -17.00 -6.96 17.21
N ALA A 25 -17.58 -7.85 16.40
CA ALA A 25 -17.87 -9.22 16.84
C ALA A 25 -16.61 -10.09 16.86
N ARG A 26 -15.62 -9.75 16.02
CA ARG A 26 -14.32 -10.42 15.92
C ARG A 26 -13.20 -9.67 16.64
N ASP A 27 -13.46 -8.41 17.01
CA ASP A 27 -12.45 -7.46 17.49
C ASP A 27 -11.27 -7.35 16.51
N ASP A 28 -11.58 -7.17 15.22
CA ASP A 28 -10.58 -7.27 14.15
C ASP A 28 -10.76 -6.20 13.07
N ALA A 29 -9.66 -5.79 12.45
CA ALA A 29 -9.65 -4.88 11.31
C ALA A 29 -9.68 -5.68 10.00
N VAL A 30 -10.84 -5.72 9.37
CA VAL A 30 -11.05 -6.52 8.15
C VAL A 30 -10.73 -5.68 6.91
N LEU A 31 -9.75 -6.13 6.12
CA LEU A 31 -9.45 -5.51 4.82
C LEU A 31 -10.58 -5.76 3.82
N ARG A 32 -11.13 -4.69 3.26
CA ARG A 32 -12.01 -4.71 2.08
C ARG A 32 -11.21 -4.23 0.88
N TRP A 33 -10.77 -5.18 0.05
CA TRP A 33 -10.08 -4.90 -1.21
C TRP A 33 -11.03 -5.15 -2.40
N PRO A 34 -11.13 -4.22 -3.37
CA PRO A 34 -11.92 -4.45 -4.58
C PRO A 34 -11.34 -5.62 -5.37
N HIS A 35 -12.19 -6.59 -5.70
CA HIS A 35 -11.77 -7.77 -6.46
C HIS A 35 -11.00 -7.38 -7.73
N GLU A 36 -11.58 -6.49 -8.55
CA GLU A 36 -10.99 -6.02 -9.80
C GLU A 36 -10.01 -4.83 -9.63
N GLY A 37 -9.55 -4.54 -8.41
CA GLY A 37 -8.79 -3.33 -8.09
C GLY A 37 -7.50 -3.15 -8.91
N ASP A 38 -6.93 -4.24 -9.40
CA ASP A 38 -5.67 -4.25 -10.17
C ASP A 38 -5.84 -4.67 -11.63
N ALA A 39 -7.06 -4.97 -12.07
CA ALA A 39 -7.36 -5.58 -13.37
C ALA A 39 -6.74 -4.80 -14.52
N VAL A 40 -6.93 -3.48 -14.53
CA VAL A 40 -6.47 -2.57 -15.59
C VAL A 40 -4.95 -2.68 -15.79
N LEU A 41 -4.18 -2.76 -14.71
CA LEU A 41 -2.72 -2.84 -14.80
C LEU A 41 -2.25 -4.24 -15.15
N GLN A 42 -2.93 -5.26 -14.62
CA GLN A 42 -2.62 -6.65 -14.93
C GLN A 42 -2.83 -6.93 -16.42
N THR A 43 -4.01 -6.63 -16.96
CA THR A 43 -4.35 -6.91 -18.36
C THR A 43 -3.76 -5.90 -19.34
N GLY A 44 -3.60 -4.64 -18.93
CA GLY A 44 -3.14 -3.57 -19.80
C GLY A 44 -1.62 -3.48 -19.95
N HIS A 45 -0.86 -3.87 -18.91
CA HIS A 45 0.58 -3.63 -18.88
C HIS A 45 1.41 -4.85 -18.49
N ILE A 46 1.02 -5.56 -17.43
CA ILE A 46 1.84 -6.64 -16.86
C ILE A 46 1.81 -7.87 -17.77
N ASP A 47 0.64 -8.44 -18.07
CA ASP A 47 0.54 -9.65 -18.91
C ASP A 47 1.16 -9.46 -20.31
N PRO A 48 0.90 -8.35 -21.05
CA PRO A 48 1.54 -8.11 -22.34
C PRO A 48 3.07 -8.02 -22.24
N THR A 49 3.59 -7.38 -21.18
CA THR A 49 5.03 -7.23 -20.96
C THR A 49 5.67 -8.57 -20.64
N VAL A 50 5.06 -9.37 -19.75
CA VAL A 50 5.57 -10.69 -19.38
C VAL A 50 5.58 -11.62 -20.59
N ARG A 51 4.50 -11.65 -21.39
CA ARG A 51 4.44 -12.46 -22.63
C ARG A 51 5.53 -12.07 -23.63
N ARG A 52 5.78 -10.76 -23.80
CA ARG A 52 6.85 -10.27 -24.68
C ARG A 52 8.24 -10.70 -24.22
N ILE A 53 8.49 -10.72 -22.91
CA ILE A 53 9.79 -11.10 -22.33
C ILE A 53 9.97 -12.63 -22.38
N ALA A 54 8.96 -13.39 -21.97
CA ALA A 54 9.03 -14.84 -21.89
C ALA A 54 8.97 -15.52 -23.28
N GLY A 55 8.36 -14.86 -24.27
CA GLY A 55 8.18 -15.38 -25.62
C GLY A 55 6.98 -16.33 -25.75
N GLU A 56 6.49 -16.49 -26.98
CA GLU A 56 5.21 -17.14 -27.31
C GLU A 56 5.12 -18.62 -26.92
N ARG A 57 6.25 -19.28 -26.71
CA ARG A 57 6.32 -20.70 -26.34
C ARG A 57 6.40 -20.95 -24.83
N SER A 58 6.40 -19.89 -24.03
CA SER A 58 6.48 -19.99 -22.58
C SER A 58 5.11 -20.26 -21.94
N ILE A 59 5.11 -21.02 -20.86
CA ILE A 59 3.93 -21.23 -20.01
C ILE A 59 3.99 -20.20 -18.88
N LEU A 60 2.95 -19.37 -18.79
CA LEU A 60 2.79 -18.38 -17.72
C LEU A 60 1.68 -18.84 -16.78
N THR A 61 1.96 -18.82 -15.48
CA THR A 61 0.98 -19.17 -14.43
C THR A 61 0.68 -17.93 -13.61
N ASP A 62 -0.60 -17.54 -13.54
CA ASP A 62 -1.04 -16.44 -12.69
C ASP A 62 -1.36 -16.96 -11.28
N THR A 63 -0.44 -16.75 -10.35
CA THR A 63 -0.61 -17.18 -8.95
C THR A 63 -1.59 -16.31 -8.16
N ASN A 64 -1.80 -15.05 -8.56
CA ASN A 64 -2.77 -14.17 -7.90
C ASN A 64 -4.20 -14.61 -8.16
N SER A 65 -4.44 -15.27 -9.30
CA SER A 65 -5.75 -15.87 -9.60
C SER A 65 -6.15 -16.99 -8.65
N ILE A 66 -5.18 -17.56 -7.92
CA ILE A 66 -5.37 -18.65 -6.96
C ILE A 66 -5.37 -18.10 -5.54
N VAL A 67 -4.35 -17.30 -5.19
CA VAL A 67 -4.22 -16.67 -3.87
C VAL A 67 -3.88 -15.20 -4.04
N PRO A 68 -4.87 -14.30 -3.91
CA PRO A 68 -4.59 -12.87 -4.02
C PRO A 68 -3.71 -12.43 -2.84
N SER A 69 -2.52 -11.92 -3.14
CA SER A 69 -1.52 -11.61 -2.11
C SER A 69 -0.67 -10.38 -2.44
N THR A 70 -0.21 -9.70 -1.40
CA THR A 70 0.76 -8.60 -1.52
C THR A 70 1.85 -8.76 -0.48
N TRP A 71 3.09 -8.52 -0.88
CA TRP A 71 4.24 -8.40 0.03
C TRP A 71 4.45 -6.97 0.51
N HIS A 72 3.75 -6.01 -0.09
CA HIS A 72 3.97 -4.59 0.07
C HIS A 72 2.66 -3.87 0.41
N PRO A 73 2.02 -4.18 1.56
CA PRO A 73 0.84 -3.46 2.03
C PRO A 73 1.22 -2.01 2.38
N LEU A 74 0.48 -1.04 1.84
CA LEU A 74 0.75 0.38 2.01
C LEU A 74 -0.56 1.14 2.19
N GLY A 75 -0.58 2.08 3.12
CA GLY A 75 -1.76 2.88 3.47
C GLY A 75 -2.60 2.33 4.60
N GLY A 76 -3.73 2.96 4.83
CA GLY A 76 -4.63 2.72 5.97
C GLY A 76 -4.70 3.92 6.90
N ALA A 77 -3.57 4.59 7.13
CA ALA A 77 -3.47 5.84 7.89
C ALA A 77 -2.64 6.88 7.13
N SER A 78 -3.00 7.07 5.86
CA SER A 78 -2.16 7.79 4.89
C SER A 78 -1.98 9.27 5.22
N MET A 79 -0.80 9.79 4.88
CA MET A 79 -0.52 11.23 4.89
C MET A 79 -1.53 12.00 4.02
N SER A 80 -1.81 13.24 4.41
CA SER A 80 -2.82 14.13 3.82
C SER A 80 -4.28 13.65 3.92
N THR A 81 -4.55 12.52 4.58
CA THR A 81 -5.91 12.00 4.81
C THR A 81 -6.18 11.76 6.29
N VAL A 82 -5.36 10.91 6.93
CA VAL A 82 -5.46 10.59 8.36
C VAL A 82 -4.39 11.32 9.16
N CYS A 83 -3.22 11.50 8.55
CA CYS A 83 -2.07 12.17 9.14
C CYS A 83 -1.67 13.40 8.32
N ASP A 84 -0.94 14.33 8.93
CA ASP A 84 -0.18 15.33 8.18
C ASP A 84 1.02 14.71 7.43
N LEU A 85 1.85 15.54 6.80
CA LEU A 85 3.01 15.06 6.04
C LEU A 85 4.11 14.44 6.90
N GLU A 86 4.17 14.75 8.19
CA GLU A 86 5.15 14.17 9.12
C GLU A 86 4.54 13.01 9.92
N GLY A 87 3.32 12.59 9.60
CA GLY A 87 2.68 11.46 10.26
C GLY A 87 1.94 11.80 11.55
N ARG A 88 1.73 13.09 11.88
CA ARG A 88 0.89 13.48 13.03
C ARG A 88 -0.57 13.17 12.74
N VAL A 89 -1.23 12.41 13.61
CA VAL A 89 -2.64 12.04 13.41
C VAL A 89 -3.54 13.25 13.66
N PHE A 90 -4.42 13.55 12.71
CA PHE A 90 -5.30 14.71 12.82
C PHE A 90 -6.22 14.58 14.05
N GLY A 91 -6.29 15.66 14.85
CA GLY A 91 -7.12 15.73 16.06
C GLY A 91 -6.57 14.94 17.25
N GLN A 92 -5.43 14.25 17.11
CA GLN A 92 -4.83 13.43 18.16
C GLN A 92 -3.43 13.92 18.50
N ARG A 93 -3.35 14.78 19.51
CA ARG A 93 -2.10 15.42 19.91
C ARG A 93 -1.14 14.37 20.51
N GLY A 94 0.07 14.27 19.94
CA GLY A 94 1.11 13.34 20.40
C GLY A 94 0.98 11.92 19.86
N LEU A 95 0.09 11.69 18.89
CA LEU A 95 -0.05 10.41 18.19
C LEU A 95 0.51 10.52 16.77
N TYR A 96 1.36 9.56 16.40
CA TYR A 96 2.08 9.56 15.13
C TYR A 96 1.95 8.21 14.43
N VAL A 97 1.92 8.21 13.09
CA VAL A 97 2.03 7.02 12.24
C VAL A 97 3.31 7.16 11.41
N LEU A 98 4.26 6.26 11.64
CA LEU A 98 5.62 6.33 11.08
C LEU A 98 6.03 4.98 10.46
N ASP A 99 5.16 4.41 9.63
CA ASP A 99 5.38 3.13 8.95
C ASP A 99 4.73 3.11 7.55
N GLY A 100 4.56 1.91 6.97
CA GLY A 100 3.92 1.72 5.68
C GLY A 100 2.46 2.21 5.61
N ALA A 101 1.76 2.35 6.74
CA ALA A 101 0.39 2.84 6.77
C ALA A 101 0.29 4.34 6.42
N LEU A 102 1.38 5.09 6.61
CA LEU A 102 1.48 6.49 6.22
C LEU A 102 1.52 6.69 4.69
N MET A 103 1.95 5.67 3.94
CA MET A 103 2.12 5.76 2.48
C MET A 103 0.77 5.77 1.75
N PRO A 104 0.58 6.57 0.68
CA PRO A 104 -0.69 6.67 -0.04
C PRO A 104 -0.95 5.51 -1.04
N GLY A 105 -0.71 4.28 -0.60
CA GLY A 105 -1.05 3.04 -1.32
C GLY A 105 0.01 2.50 -2.29
N ASN A 106 1.04 3.27 -2.64
CA ASN A 106 2.20 2.79 -3.41
C ASN A 106 3.43 3.68 -3.20
N THR A 107 4.60 3.17 -3.58
CA THR A 107 5.89 3.87 -3.56
C THR A 107 6.52 3.87 -4.97
N ALA A 108 5.76 4.38 -5.95
CA ALA A 108 6.20 4.52 -7.35
C ALA A 108 6.65 3.22 -8.02
N ALA A 109 5.94 2.12 -7.76
CA ALA A 109 6.22 0.79 -8.29
C ALA A 109 7.63 0.24 -7.96
N CYS A 110 8.23 0.71 -6.87
CA CYS A 110 9.48 0.19 -6.30
C CYS A 110 9.23 -0.47 -4.95
N ASN A 111 10.20 -1.27 -4.49
CA ASN A 111 10.18 -1.83 -3.13
C ASN A 111 10.04 -0.70 -2.10
N PRO A 112 9.07 -0.78 -1.17
CA PRO A 112 8.67 0.38 -0.37
C PRO A 112 9.59 0.67 0.81
N SER A 113 10.38 -0.30 1.27
CA SER A 113 11.12 -0.20 2.53
C SER A 113 11.98 1.05 2.63
N MET A 114 12.77 1.35 1.60
CA MET A 114 13.64 2.53 1.57
C MET A 114 12.86 3.84 1.45
N THR A 115 11.72 3.84 0.77
CA THR A 115 10.85 5.02 0.70
C THR A 115 10.19 5.30 2.04
N ILE A 116 9.70 4.26 2.72
CA ILE A 116 9.14 4.38 4.08
C ILE A 116 10.20 4.94 5.02
N ALA A 117 11.41 4.34 5.02
CA ALA A 117 12.50 4.80 5.86
C ALA A 117 12.83 6.28 5.59
N ALA A 118 12.99 6.68 4.33
CA ALA A 118 13.32 8.06 3.98
C ALA A 118 12.22 9.07 4.39
N VAL A 119 10.94 8.69 4.26
CA VAL A 119 9.83 9.57 4.70
C VAL A 119 9.80 9.67 6.23
N VAL A 120 9.99 8.56 6.93
CA VAL A 120 10.00 8.54 8.41
C VAL A 120 11.18 9.33 8.97
N GLU A 121 12.38 9.19 8.40
CA GLU A 121 13.55 9.98 8.79
C GLU A 121 13.29 11.49 8.63
N ARG A 122 12.74 11.90 7.48
CA ARG A 122 12.34 13.30 7.25
C ARG A 122 11.30 13.78 8.28
N ALA A 123 10.32 12.94 8.60
CA ALA A 123 9.30 13.28 9.58
C ALA A 123 9.87 13.45 10.99
N LEU A 124 10.81 12.58 11.38
CA LEU A 124 11.48 12.64 12.66
C LEU A 124 12.35 13.89 12.82
N ASP A 125 12.99 14.38 11.76
CA ASP A 125 13.72 15.67 11.78
C ASP A 125 12.84 16.82 12.26
N ASP A 126 11.55 16.83 11.89
CA ASP A 126 10.60 17.86 12.32
C ASP A 126 9.98 17.56 13.69
N ILE A 127 9.52 16.32 13.90
CA ILE A 127 8.85 15.90 15.13
C ILE A 127 9.77 16.06 16.33
N VAL A 128 11.02 15.61 16.23
CA VAL A 128 11.97 15.68 17.37
C VAL A 128 12.20 17.12 17.79
N VAL A 129 12.27 18.05 16.84
CA VAL A 129 12.55 19.46 17.11
C VAL A 129 11.33 20.19 17.67
N ARG A 130 10.13 19.89 17.18
CA ARG A 130 8.93 20.70 17.44
C ARG A 130 8.00 20.11 18.50
N ASP A 131 8.00 18.80 18.65
CA ASP A 131 6.98 18.10 19.43
C ASP A 131 7.57 17.50 20.72
N VAL A 132 8.77 16.93 20.66
CA VAL A 132 9.34 16.26 21.83
C VAL A 132 9.56 17.27 22.97
N GLY A 133 8.97 16.98 24.13
CA GLY A 133 9.00 17.85 25.31
C GLY A 133 8.03 19.04 25.28
N THR A 134 7.23 19.19 24.22
CA THR A 134 6.19 20.22 24.11
C THR A 134 4.78 19.64 24.16
N VAL A 135 4.62 18.35 23.83
CA VAL A 135 3.29 17.74 23.66
C VAL A 135 2.68 17.22 24.98
N PHE A 136 3.47 17.05 26.04
CA PHE A 136 3.05 16.62 27.38
C PHE A 136 3.93 17.23 28.47
#